data_AF-A0A7W7PI50-F1
#
_entry.id   AF-A0A7W7PI50-F1
#
_cell.length_a   1.000
_cell.length_b   1.000
_cell.length_c   1.000
_cell.angle_alpha   90.00
_cell.angle_beta   90.00
_cell.angle_gamma   90.00
#
_symmetry.space_group_name_H-M   'P 1'
#
loop_
_entity.id
_entity.type
_entity.pdbx_description
1 polymer ?
#
loop_
_entity_poly.entity_id
_entity_poly.type
_entity_poly.pdbx_seq_one_letter_code
_entity_poly.pdbx_strand_id
1 'polypeptide(L)'
;MLTHPDIDALARILPTEFGRDEELDWGAVEVELGMRLPSDYRAFMGLYGCGAIYELGILRPVLYKKQRVQWIATFADETPTMQEMWDMDRGGEVVGSPLTAEAVLAWGTGCNGSLLGWLRDGSDPDQWPVIVWAVDGDPNWRLYRCGMAEFLRRLMLAEIDENPLSDDSLWGRVRPFVHWREQQRRYFAGLDTSTGEPCPYADMYPPDPNDFVE
;
A
#
# COMPACT_ATOMS: atom_id res chain seq x y z
N MET A 1 12.50 14.86 8.71
CA MET A 1 11.81 14.42 7.50
C MET A 1 12.83 13.72 6.62
N LEU A 2 12.68 12.41 6.39
CA LEU A 2 13.56 11.67 5.48
C LEU A 2 13.26 12.19 4.06
N THR A 3 14.18 12.91 3.44
CA THR A 3 14.02 13.37 2.06
C THR A 3 14.46 12.25 1.12
N HIS A 4 13.53 11.74 0.31
CA HIS A 4 13.77 10.72 -0.69
C HIS A 4 13.35 11.28 -2.05
N PRO A 5 14.20 11.25 -3.09
CA PRO A 5 13.91 11.90 -4.37
C PRO A 5 12.62 11.39 -5.03
N ASP A 6 12.33 10.10 -4.92
CA ASP A 6 11.09 9.55 -5.50
C ASP A 6 9.84 9.95 -4.71
N ILE A 7 9.96 10.22 -3.41
CA ILE A 7 8.86 10.77 -2.60
C ILE A 7 8.66 12.24 -2.93
N ASP A 8 9.73 13.00 -3.15
CA ASP A 8 9.65 14.39 -3.61
C ASP A 8 8.99 14.46 -5.01
N ALA A 9 9.27 13.50 -5.89
CA ALA A 9 8.62 13.39 -7.19
C ALA A 9 7.14 12.99 -7.08
N LEU A 10 6.82 12.03 -6.21
CA LEU A 10 5.44 11.59 -5.95
C LEU A 10 4.60 12.73 -5.35
N ALA A 11 5.14 13.50 -4.40
CA ALA A 11 4.44 14.62 -3.75
C ALA A 11 4.13 15.80 -4.68
N ARG A 12 4.74 15.87 -5.88
CA ARG A 12 4.34 16.85 -6.89
C ARG A 12 3.02 16.52 -7.57
N ILE A 13 2.62 15.26 -7.56
CA ILE A 13 1.37 14.80 -8.19
C ILE A 13 0.34 14.35 -7.16
N LEU A 14 0.76 13.78 -6.04
CA LEU A 14 -0.11 13.27 -4.99
C LEU A 14 -0.20 14.33 -3.88
N PRO A 15 -1.35 14.99 -3.69
CA PRO A 15 -1.49 16.01 -2.65
C PRO A 15 -1.27 15.42 -1.24
N THR A 16 -0.57 16.16 -0.39
CA THR A 16 -0.25 15.74 0.99
C THR A 16 -1.30 16.21 2.01
N GLU A 17 -2.39 16.84 1.57
CA GLU A 17 -3.37 17.52 2.42
C GLU A 17 -4.04 16.63 3.46
N PHE A 18 -4.23 15.34 3.14
CA PHE A 18 -4.79 14.33 4.04
C PHE A 18 -3.73 13.29 4.45
N GLY A 19 -2.45 13.57 4.21
CA GLY A 19 -1.33 12.80 4.72
C GLY A 19 -0.97 13.20 6.14
N ARG A 20 -0.45 12.24 6.92
CA ARG A 20 0.07 12.48 8.27
C ARG A 20 1.23 11.54 8.54
N ASP A 21 2.25 12.02 9.26
CA ASP A 21 3.32 11.15 9.76
C ASP A 21 2.73 10.03 10.63
N GLU A 22 3.05 8.77 10.29
CA GLU A 22 2.59 7.60 11.04
C GLU A 22 3.28 7.48 12.41
N GLU A 23 4.34 8.26 12.67
CA GLU A 23 5.08 8.33 13.93
C GLU A 23 5.66 6.96 14.35
N LEU A 24 6.19 6.21 13.38
CA LEU A 24 6.80 4.90 13.61
C LEU A 24 8.21 5.01 14.18
N ASP A 25 8.50 4.25 15.23
CA ASP A 25 9.88 3.96 15.67
C ASP A 25 10.49 2.91 14.73
N TRP A 26 11.24 3.39 13.73
CA TRP A 26 11.87 2.51 12.74
C TRP A 26 12.86 1.51 13.36
N GLY A 27 13.55 1.85 14.44
CA GLY A 27 14.43 0.92 15.12
C GLY A 27 13.66 -0.27 15.70
N ALA A 28 12.50 0.00 16.32
CA ALA A 28 11.62 -1.05 16.82
C ALA A 28 10.96 -1.85 15.69
N VAL A 29 10.54 -1.20 14.60
CA VAL A 29 9.97 -1.87 13.41
C VAL A 29 10.97 -2.85 12.79
N GLU A 30 12.22 -2.42 12.61
CA GLU A 30 13.26 -3.26 12.00
C GLU A 30 13.62 -4.46 12.88
N VAL A 31 13.59 -4.29 14.21
CA VAL A 31 13.75 -5.40 15.16
C VAL A 31 12.57 -6.38 15.07
N GLU A 32 11.34 -5.88 15.01
CA GLU A 32 10.13 -6.71 14.96
C GLU A 32 10.03 -7.50 13.64
N LEU A 33 10.35 -6.87 12.51
CA LEU A 33 10.35 -7.52 11.20
C LEU A 33 11.62 -8.35 10.93
N GLY A 34 12.69 -8.14 11.70
CA GLY A 34 14.00 -8.76 11.47
C GLY A 34 14.69 -8.29 10.19
N MET A 35 14.23 -7.17 9.59
CA MET A 35 14.76 -6.63 8.35
C MET A 35 14.58 -5.11 8.27
N ARG A 36 15.44 -4.47 7.48
CA ARG A 36 15.26 -3.07 7.08
C ARG A 36 14.23 -3.00 5.95
N LEU A 37 13.45 -1.91 5.92
CA LEU A 37 12.52 -1.62 4.83
C LEU A 37 13.12 -0.63 3.83
N PRO A 38 12.58 -0.57 2.59
CA PRO A 38 12.96 0.45 1.62
C PRO A 38 12.82 1.87 2.17
N SER A 39 13.78 2.73 1.87
CA SER A 39 13.83 4.11 2.37
C SER A 39 12.71 4.99 1.82
N ASP A 40 12.24 4.72 0.60
CA ASP A 40 11.10 5.38 -0.01
C ASP A 40 9.80 5.09 0.76
N TYR A 41 9.56 3.84 1.17
CA TYR A 41 8.45 3.46 2.03
C TYR A 41 8.52 4.15 3.40
N ARG A 42 9.71 4.21 4.02
CA ARG A 42 9.89 4.92 5.29
C ARG A 42 9.56 6.41 5.15
N ALA A 43 9.99 7.03 4.05
CA ALA A 43 9.68 8.42 3.75
C ALA A 43 8.19 8.63 3.41
N PHE A 44 7.55 7.69 2.71
CA PHE A 44 6.10 7.70 2.48
C PHE A 44 5.33 7.68 3.80
N MET A 45 5.69 6.79 4.72
CA MET A 45 5.06 6.69 6.05
C MET A 45 5.25 7.96 6.90
N GLY A 46 6.36 8.70 6.71
CA GLY A 46 6.58 9.98 7.39
C GLY A 46 5.82 11.17 6.77
N LEU A 47 5.37 11.07 5.52
CA LEU A 47 4.68 12.16 4.82
C LEU A 47 3.17 11.92 4.72
N TYR A 48 2.79 10.70 4.34
CA TYR A 48 1.41 10.29 4.12
C TYR A 48 0.89 9.39 5.24
N GLY A 49 1.72 8.46 5.72
CA GLY A 49 1.33 7.43 6.69
C GLY A 49 0.67 6.22 6.03
N CYS A 50 -0.04 5.39 6.80
CA CYS A 50 -0.88 4.34 6.21
C CYS A 50 -2.32 4.83 5.96
N GLY A 51 -3.03 4.17 5.05
CA GLY A 51 -4.31 4.66 4.55
C GLY A 51 -4.58 4.14 3.15
N ALA A 52 -5.22 4.95 2.32
CA ALA A 52 -5.55 4.53 0.96
C ALA A 52 -5.42 5.66 -0.06
N ILE A 53 -5.06 5.29 -1.29
CA ILE A 53 -5.22 6.12 -2.48
C ILE A 53 -6.43 5.57 -3.23
N TYR A 54 -7.60 6.18 -3.06
CA TYR A 54 -8.86 5.59 -3.52
C TYR A 54 -9.04 4.17 -2.95
N GLU A 55 -9.01 3.12 -3.77
CA GLU A 55 -9.13 1.71 -3.36
C GLU A 55 -7.78 1.02 -3.09
N LEU A 56 -6.65 1.69 -3.34
CA LEU A 56 -5.33 1.15 -3.05
C LEU A 56 -4.96 1.38 -1.59
N GLY A 57 -5.11 0.36 -0.76
CA GLY A 57 -4.65 0.36 0.62
C GLY A 57 -3.12 0.31 0.70
N ILE A 58 -2.54 1.19 1.53
CA ILE A 58 -1.13 1.17 1.90
C ILE A 58 -1.00 0.56 3.28
N LEU A 59 -0.36 -0.60 3.34
CA LEU A 59 -0.25 -1.42 4.55
C LEU A 59 0.74 -0.80 5.54
N ARG A 60 0.41 -0.94 6.82
CA ARG A 60 1.29 -0.53 7.92
C ARG A 60 2.31 -1.65 8.19
N PRO A 61 3.58 -1.36 8.55
CA PRO A 61 4.59 -2.42 8.61
C PRO A 61 4.41 -3.31 9.85
N VAL A 62 3.86 -2.77 10.94
CA VAL A 62 3.60 -3.46 12.21
C VAL A 62 2.26 -3.02 12.80
N LEU A 63 1.69 -3.86 13.67
CA LEU A 63 0.42 -3.58 14.34
C LEU A 63 0.44 -2.24 15.10
N TYR A 64 -0.72 -1.58 15.15
CA TYR A 64 -0.92 -0.43 16.02
C TYR A 64 -1.02 -0.89 17.47
N LYS A 65 0.03 -0.61 18.27
CA LYS A 65 0.17 -1.15 19.63
C LYS A 65 -0.84 -0.60 20.65
N LYS A 66 -1.51 0.52 20.36
CA LYS A 66 -2.45 1.14 21.31
C LYS A 66 -3.86 0.53 21.26
N GLN A 67 -4.30 0.01 20.11
CA GLN A 67 -5.57 -0.72 19.95
C GLN A 67 -5.66 -1.40 18.58
N ARG A 68 -6.53 -2.41 18.46
CA ARG A 68 -6.95 -2.90 17.13
C ARG A 68 -7.71 -1.77 16.44
N VAL A 69 -7.12 -1.23 15.38
CA VAL A 69 -7.81 -0.26 14.52
C VAL A 69 -8.49 -1.04 13.42
N GLN A 70 -9.79 -0.83 13.22
CA GLN A 70 -10.47 -1.33 12.02
C GLN A 70 -9.88 -0.65 10.77
N TRP A 71 -10.00 -1.30 9.61
CA TRP A 71 -9.62 -0.74 8.30
C TRP A 71 -8.11 -0.53 8.07
N ILE A 72 -7.26 -0.97 8.99
CA ILE A 72 -5.80 -1.02 8.78
C ILE A 72 -5.36 -2.47 8.74
N ALA A 73 -4.86 -2.88 7.58
CA ALA A 73 -4.11 -4.12 7.44
C ALA A 73 -2.61 -3.84 7.57
N THR A 74 -1.89 -4.87 8.02
CA THR A 74 -0.44 -4.85 8.16
C THR A 74 0.22 -5.81 7.18
N PHE A 75 1.54 -5.73 7.07
CA PHE A 75 2.31 -6.72 6.32
C PHE A 75 2.01 -8.16 6.78
N ALA A 76 1.79 -8.37 8.08
CA ALA A 76 1.52 -9.69 8.65
C ALA A 76 0.13 -10.25 8.24
N ASP A 77 -0.82 -9.38 7.90
CA ASP A 77 -2.16 -9.79 7.48
C ASP A 77 -2.15 -10.25 6.00
N GLU A 78 -1.43 -9.54 5.12
CA GLU A 78 -1.52 -9.74 3.66
C GLU A 78 -0.35 -10.53 3.05
N THR A 79 0.82 -10.54 3.69
CA THR A 79 1.98 -11.30 3.17
C THR A 79 1.70 -12.80 3.06
N PRO A 80 1.01 -13.47 4.00
CA PRO A 80 0.67 -14.89 3.84
C PRO A 80 -0.17 -15.18 2.59
N THR A 81 -1.15 -14.33 2.29
CA THR A 81 -1.97 -14.46 1.07
C THR A 81 -1.12 -14.24 -0.18
N MET A 82 -0.22 -13.24 -0.16
CA MET A 82 0.70 -13.00 -1.27
C MET A 82 1.63 -14.19 -1.52
N GLN A 83 2.13 -14.83 -0.45
CA GLN A 83 2.95 -16.03 -0.52
C GLN A 83 2.19 -17.22 -1.10
N GLU A 84 0.94 -17.42 -0.68
CA GLU A 84 0.07 -18.47 -1.23
C GLU A 84 -0.16 -18.28 -2.74
N MET A 85 -0.46 -17.06 -3.19
CA MET A 85 -0.63 -16.76 -4.61
C MET A 85 0.67 -16.88 -5.41
N TRP A 86 1.82 -16.59 -4.78
CA TRP A 86 3.13 -16.76 -5.41
C TRP A 86 3.40 -18.22 -5.74
N ASP A 87 3.09 -19.13 -4.81
CA ASP A 87 3.26 -20.56 -5.03
C ASP A 87 2.21 -21.14 -5.98
N MET A 88 0.94 -20.75 -5.82
CA MET A 88 -0.19 -21.25 -6.63
C MET A 88 -0.02 -20.91 -8.12
N ASP A 89 0.35 -19.67 -8.43
CA ASP A 89 0.47 -19.17 -9.81
C ASP A 89 1.91 -19.24 -10.33
N ARG A 90 2.81 -19.93 -9.62
CA ARG A 90 4.23 -20.09 -10.00
C ARG A 90 4.91 -18.75 -10.26
N GLY A 91 4.69 -17.77 -9.38
CA GLY A 91 5.15 -16.38 -9.51
C GLY A 91 6.62 -16.26 -9.87
N GLY A 92 7.49 -17.07 -9.26
CA GLY A 92 8.92 -17.12 -9.60
C GLY A 92 9.20 -17.43 -11.07
N GLU A 93 8.47 -18.35 -11.69
CA GLU A 93 8.62 -18.65 -13.11
C GLU A 93 8.07 -17.53 -13.99
N VAL A 94 6.91 -16.97 -13.61
CA VAL A 94 6.26 -15.89 -14.34
C VAL A 94 7.15 -14.65 -14.40
N VAL A 95 7.76 -14.26 -13.29
CA VAL A 95 8.66 -13.08 -13.25
C VAL A 95 10.13 -13.42 -13.53
N GLY A 96 10.46 -14.69 -13.80
CA GLY A 96 11.82 -15.14 -14.08
C GLY A 96 12.79 -15.04 -12.90
N SER A 97 12.30 -15.21 -11.67
CA SER A 97 13.06 -15.18 -10.43
C SER A 97 13.25 -16.59 -9.84
N PRO A 98 14.45 -16.95 -9.36
CA PRO A 98 14.69 -18.22 -8.66
C PRO A 98 14.21 -18.19 -7.19
N LEU A 99 13.69 -17.06 -6.71
CA LEU A 99 13.31 -16.86 -5.33
C LEU A 99 11.95 -17.51 -5.01
N THR A 100 11.82 -17.99 -3.78
CA THR A 100 10.64 -18.66 -3.25
C THR A 100 9.64 -17.67 -2.67
N ALA A 101 8.45 -18.15 -2.28
CA ALA A 101 7.41 -17.31 -1.66
C ALA A 101 7.91 -16.54 -0.44
N GLU A 102 8.86 -17.08 0.34
CA GLU A 102 9.40 -16.35 1.48
C GLU A 102 9.98 -14.98 1.08
N ALA A 103 10.47 -14.81 -0.15
CA ALA A 103 11.02 -13.55 -0.62
C ALA A 103 9.98 -12.47 -0.92
N VAL A 104 8.68 -12.78 -0.99
CA VAL A 104 7.64 -11.77 -1.23
C VAL A 104 7.21 -11.11 0.09
N LEU A 105 6.95 -9.80 0.04
CA LEU A 105 6.49 -9.01 1.17
C LEU A 105 5.42 -8.02 0.69
N ALA A 106 4.18 -8.17 1.15
CA ALA A 106 3.08 -7.29 0.76
C ALA A 106 3.21 -5.91 1.42
N TRP A 107 2.95 -4.86 0.65
CA TRP A 107 2.89 -3.48 1.16
C TRP A 107 1.61 -2.74 0.74
N GLY A 108 0.83 -3.30 -0.18
CA GLY A 108 -0.42 -2.70 -0.61
C GLY A 108 -1.44 -3.72 -1.08
N THR A 109 -2.71 -3.33 -1.00
CA THR A 109 -3.85 -4.09 -1.51
C THR A 109 -4.64 -3.19 -2.45
N GLY A 110 -4.89 -3.65 -3.67
CA GLY A 110 -5.72 -2.95 -4.64
C GLY A 110 -7.18 -3.36 -4.52
N CYS A 111 -8.03 -2.67 -5.30
CA CYS A 111 -9.40 -3.13 -5.53
C CYS A 111 -9.42 -4.55 -6.12
N ASN A 112 -10.53 -5.25 -5.89
CA ASN A 112 -10.81 -6.58 -6.41
C ASN A 112 -9.85 -7.69 -5.97
N GLY A 113 -8.98 -7.44 -4.98
CA GLY A 113 -8.07 -8.45 -4.43
C GLY A 113 -6.66 -8.46 -5.01
N SER A 114 -6.31 -7.48 -5.86
CA SER A 114 -4.93 -7.31 -6.33
C SER A 114 -3.97 -7.07 -5.16
N LEU A 115 -2.77 -7.63 -5.22
CA LEU A 115 -1.74 -7.49 -4.17
C LEU A 115 -0.51 -6.79 -4.73
N LEU A 116 0.05 -5.87 -3.95
CA LEU A 116 1.28 -5.17 -4.27
C LEU A 116 2.32 -5.46 -3.19
N GLY A 117 3.53 -5.77 -3.63
CA GLY A 117 4.59 -6.20 -2.74
C GLY A 117 5.97 -5.89 -3.27
N TRP A 118 6.97 -6.20 -2.47
CA TRP A 118 8.36 -6.25 -2.90
C TRP A 118 8.78 -7.71 -3.05
N LEU A 119 9.61 -7.96 -4.05
CA LEU A 119 10.43 -9.16 -4.09
C LEU A 119 11.78 -8.82 -3.43
N ARG A 120 12.08 -9.46 -2.30
CA ARG A 120 13.28 -9.18 -1.48
C ARG A 120 14.54 -9.79 -2.08
N ASP A 121 14.85 -9.39 -3.31
CA ASP A 121 16.02 -9.80 -4.07
C ASP A 121 17.26 -9.02 -3.60
N GLY A 122 18.17 -9.72 -2.91
CA GLY A 122 19.39 -9.14 -2.36
C GLY A 122 19.22 -8.48 -0.99
N SER A 123 20.35 -8.01 -0.45
CA SER A 123 20.44 -7.51 0.93
C SER A 123 20.13 -6.02 1.10
N ASP A 124 20.02 -5.28 0.00
CA ASP A 124 19.75 -3.85 0.02
C ASP A 124 18.25 -3.59 -0.25
N PRO A 125 17.46 -3.17 0.75
CA PRO A 125 16.03 -2.93 0.57
C PRO A 125 15.70 -1.87 -0.48
N ASP A 126 16.58 -0.89 -0.69
CA ASP A 126 16.38 0.16 -1.69
C ASP A 126 16.47 -0.37 -3.14
N GLN A 127 16.90 -1.63 -3.32
CA GLN A 127 16.98 -2.30 -4.63
C GLN A 127 15.87 -3.34 -4.83
N TRP A 128 14.98 -3.55 -3.86
CA TRP A 128 13.91 -4.54 -3.99
C TRP A 128 12.87 -4.09 -5.03
N PRO A 129 12.68 -4.84 -6.13
CA PRO A 129 11.68 -4.48 -7.13
C PRO A 129 10.26 -4.66 -6.60
N VAL A 130 9.35 -3.83 -7.10
CA VAL A 130 7.92 -4.01 -6.89
C VAL A 130 7.43 -5.21 -7.71
N ILE A 131 6.59 -6.03 -7.09
CA ILE A 131 5.80 -7.08 -7.74
C ILE A 131 4.33 -6.79 -7.53
N VAL A 132 3.53 -7.10 -8.54
CA VAL A 132 2.07 -6.98 -8.49
C VAL A 132 1.47 -8.31 -8.89
N TRP A 133 0.53 -8.77 -8.07
CA TRP A 133 -0.39 -9.83 -8.44
C TRP A 133 -1.75 -9.22 -8.76
N ALA A 134 -2.22 -9.45 -9.98
CA ALA A 134 -3.50 -8.97 -10.47
C ALA A 134 -4.41 -10.17 -10.78
N VAL A 135 -5.63 -10.15 -10.23
CA VAL A 135 -6.58 -11.27 -10.30
C VAL A 135 -6.91 -11.66 -11.75
N ASP A 136 -7.15 -10.67 -12.60
CA ASP A 136 -7.45 -10.86 -14.03
C ASP A 136 -6.25 -10.52 -14.92
N GLY A 137 -5.02 -10.64 -14.40
CA GLY A 137 -3.81 -10.38 -15.17
C GLY A 137 -3.47 -11.53 -16.12
N ASP A 138 -2.90 -11.21 -17.29
CA ASP A 138 -2.27 -12.19 -18.18
C ASP A 138 -0.85 -11.69 -18.55
N PRO A 139 0.20 -12.11 -17.83
CA PRO A 139 0.17 -12.98 -16.66
C PRO A 139 -0.27 -12.28 -15.37
N ASN A 140 -0.73 -13.06 -14.37
CA ASN A 140 -1.18 -12.55 -13.07
C ASN A 140 -0.06 -11.84 -12.28
N TRP A 141 1.18 -12.32 -12.40
CA TRP A 141 2.35 -11.71 -11.75
C TRP A 141 3.12 -10.81 -12.70
N ARG A 142 3.47 -9.59 -12.23
CA ARG A 142 4.32 -8.65 -12.97
C ARG A 142 5.39 -8.07 -12.06
N LEU A 143 6.58 -7.83 -12.62
CA LEU A 143 7.73 -7.29 -11.91
C LEU A 143 8.12 -5.93 -12.48
N TYR A 144 8.34 -4.97 -11.59
CA TYR A 144 8.74 -3.61 -11.89
C TYR A 144 10.04 -3.29 -11.16
N ARG A 145 11.10 -3.00 -11.93
CA ARG A 145 12.44 -2.70 -11.39
C ARG A 145 12.55 -1.26 -10.87
N CYS A 146 11.72 -0.93 -9.88
CA CYS A 146 11.70 0.34 -9.19
C CYS A 146 11.18 0.16 -7.75
N GLY A 147 11.38 1.18 -6.91
CA GLY A 147 10.79 1.25 -5.57
C GLY A 147 9.28 1.53 -5.58
N MET A 148 8.68 1.52 -4.40
CA MET A 148 7.24 1.77 -4.22
C MET A 148 6.85 3.18 -4.70
N ALA A 149 7.60 4.21 -4.32
CA ALA A 149 7.24 5.59 -4.63
C ALA A 149 7.25 5.87 -6.14
N GLU A 150 8.28 5.39 -6.84
CA GLU A 150 8.35 5.49 -8.29
C GLU A 150 7.23 4.70 -8.95
N PHE A 151 6.95 3.48 -8.47
CA PHE A 151 5.85 2.65 -8.99
C PHE A 151 4.50 3.37 -8.90
N LEU A 152 4.15 3.91 -7.73
CA LEU A 152 2.91 4.66 -7.52
C LEU A 152 2.81 5.88 -8.44
N ARG A 153 3.93 6.60 -8.63
CA ARG A 153 3.98 7.75 -9.54
C ARG A 153 3.70 7.32 -10.98
N ARG A 154 4.38 6.27 -11.45
CA ARG A 154 4.24 5.75 -12.82
C ARG A 154 2.84 5.18 -13.07
N LEU A 155 2.25 4.51 -12.07
CA LEU A 155 0.86 4.04 -12.10
C LEU A 155 -0.12 5.19 -12.36
N MET A 156 -0.07 6.23 -11.52
CA MET A 156 -1.01 7.36 -11.61
C MET A 156 -0.82 8.22 -12.86
N LEU A 157 0.36 8.21 -13.46
CA LEU A 157 0.66 8.93 -14.70
C LEU A 157 0.55 8.06 -15.97
N ALA A 158 0.17 6.78 -15.83
CA ALA A 158 0.17 5.81 -16.92
C ALA A 158 1.53 5.73 -17.66
N GLU A 159 2.65 5.80 -16.92
CA GLU A 159 4.02 5.57 -17.42
C GLU A 159 4.44 4.08 -17.28
N ILE A 160 3.43 3.21 -17.33
CA ILE A 160 3.55 1.75 -17.37
C ILE A 160 2.73 1.31 -18.57
N ASP A 161 3.32 0.45 -19.42
CA ASP A 161 2.77 0.09 -20.73
C ASP A 161 1.36 -0.52 -20.64
N GLU A 162 1.07 -1.23 -19.55
CA GLU A 162 -0.21 -1.88 -19.29
C GLU A 162 -0.69 -1.59 -17.87
N ASN A 163 -2.02 -1.57 -17.66
CA ASN A 163 -2.60 -1.37 -16.34
C ASN A 163 -2.17 -2.51 -15.38
N PRO A 164 -1.44 -2.21 -14.29
CA PRO A 164 -0.95 -3.23 -13.37
C PRO A 164 -2.01 -3.78 -12.41
N LEU A 165 -3.13 -3.09 -12.15
CA LEU A 165 -4.07 -3.43 -11.06
C LEU A 165 -5.34 -4.16 -11.52
N SER A 166 -5.46 -4.47 -12.81
CA SER A 166 -6.68 -5.01 -13.46
C SER A 166 -7.95 -4.15 -13.30
N ASP A 167 -7.83 -2.96 -12.74
CA ASP A 167 -8.89 -1.96 -12.61
C ASP A 167 -8.36 -0.56 -12.93
N ASP A 168 -9.18 0.24 -13.62
CA ASP A 168 -8.79 1.54 -14.17
C ASP A 168 -8.94 2.71 -13.18
N SER A 169 -9.20 2.43 -11.89
CA SER A 169 -9.43 3.50 -10.90
C SER A 169 -8.22 4.40 -10.64
N LEU A 170 -7.00 3.86 -10.79
CA LEU A 170 -5.74 4.56 -10.52
C LEU A 170 -4.80 4.66 -11.72
N TRP A 171 -4.96 3.83 -12.76
CA TRP A 171 -4.08 3.91 -13.93
C TRP A 171 -4.37 5.17 -14.75
N GLY A 172 -3.38 6.06 -14.85
CA GLY A 172 -3.54 7.36 -15.49
C GLY A 172 -4.46 8.34 -14.74
N ARG A 173 -4.76 8.05 -13.48
CA ARG A 173 -5.65 8.86 -12.64
C ARG A 173 -4.97 9.18 -11.32
N VAL A 174 -4.71 10.47 -11.11
CA VAL A 174 -4.28 10.98 -9.80
C VAL A 174 -5.48 11.07 -8.88
N ARG A 175 -5.42 10.38 -7.74
CA ARG A 175 -6.41 10.43 -6.66
C ARG A 175 -5.71 10.86 -5.37
N PRO A 176 -6.38 11.60 -4.48
CA PRO A 176 -5.78 11.98 -3.21
C PRO A 176 -5.51 10.74 -2.37
N PHE A 177 -4.39 10.75 -1.66
CA PHE A 177 -4.19 9.86 -0.53
C PHE A 177 -5.05 10.34 0.64
N VAL A 178 -5.63 9.41 1.40
CA VAL A 178 -6.35 9.71 2.65
C VAL A 178 -5.80 8.82 3.76
N HIS A 179 -5.19 9.46 4.76
CA HIS A 179 -4.69 8.77 5.95
C HIS A 179 -5.83 8.05 6.69
N TRP A 180 -5.57 6.89 7.28
CA TRP A 180 -6.61 6.06 7.91
C TRP A 180 -7.44 6.80 8.99
N ARG A 181 -6.81 7.68 9.79
CA ARG A 181 -7.53 8.54 10.77
C ARG A 181 -8.53 9.49 10.10
N GLU A 182 -8.19 10.03 8.93
CA GLU A 182 -9.10 10.89 8.19
C GLU A 182 -10.23 10.08 7.57
N GLN A 183 -9.94 8.89 7.04
CA GLN A 183 -10.97 7.95 6.58
C GLN A 183 -11.94 7.60 7.72
N GLN A 184 -11.42 7.31 8.91
CA GLN A 184 -12.26 7.02 10.07
C GLN A 184 -13.09 8.24 10.47
N ARG A 185 -12.50 9.44 10.55
CA ARG A 185 -13.26 10.67 10.84
C ARG A 185 -14.42 10.87 9.86
N ARG A 186 -14.18 10.65 8.56
CA ARG A 186 -15.20 10.76 7.51
C ARG A 186 -16.31 9.72 7.70
N TYR A 187 -15.94 8.46 7.90
CA TYR A 187 -16.89 7.39 8.16
C TYR A 187 -17.83 7.70 9.34
N PHE A 188 -17.27 8.15 10.47
CA PHE A 188 -18.05 8.53 11.65
C PHE A 188 -18.91 9.78 11.45
N ALA A 189 -18.58 10.63 10.46
CA ALA A 189 -19.38 11.78 10.06
C ALA A 189 -20.43 11.45 8.98
N GLY A 190 -20.57 10.18 8.57
CA GLY A 190 -21.47 9.78 7.48
C GLY A 190 -20.99 10.20 6.09
N LEU A 191 -19.67 10.40 5.94
CA LEU A 191 -19.02 10.79 4.69
C LEU A 191 -18.28 9.60 4.08
N ASP A 192 -18.17 9.62 2.76
CA ASP A 192 -17.34 8.69 2.00
C ASP A 192 -15.86 8.83 2.42
N THR A 193 -15.21 7.71 2.69
CA THR A 193 -13.86 7.69 3.28
C THR A 193 -12.81 8.27 2.33
N SER A 194 -12.98 8.09 1.02
CA SER A 194 -12.02 8.53 0.00
C SER A 194 -12.26 9.98 -0.46
N THR A 195 -13.52 10.37 -0.67
CA THR A 195 -13.89 11.67 -1.25
C THR A 195 -14.29 12.71 -0.22
N GLY A 196 -14.81 12.31 0.94
CA GLY A 196 -15.39 13.21 1.94
C GLY A 196 -16.77 13.76 1.57
N GLU A 197 -17.37 13.30 0.47
CA GLU A 197 -18.75 13.63 0.10
C GLU A 197 -19.76 12.84 0.97
N PRO A 198 -21.02 13.26 1.07
CA PRO A 198 -22.04 12.50 1.81
C PRO A 198 -22.14 11.06 1.32
N CYS A 199 -21.97 10.09 2.22
CA CYS A 199 -22.08 8.68 1.86
C CYS A 199 -23.56 8.28 1.77
N PRO A 200 -24.05 7.81 0.60
CA PRO A 200 -25.45 7.44 0.43
C PRO A 200 -25.86 6.20 1.24
N TYR A 201 -24.88 5.46 1.78
CA TYR A 201 -25.07 4.25 2.57
C TYR A 201 -24.82 4.45 4.06
N ALA A 202 -24.55 5.68 4.52
CA ALA A 202 -24.23 5.96 5.92
C ALA A 202 -25.32 5.46 6.89
N ASP A 203 -26.59 5.61 6.53
CA ASP A 203 -27.72 5.16 7.35
C ASP A 203 -27.91 3.63 7.37
N MET A 204 -27.38 2.92 6.37
CA MET A 204 -27.48 1.45 6.26
C MET A 204 -26.44 0.76 7.14
N TYR A 205 -25.30 1.40 7.36
CA TYR A 205 -24.18 0.89 8.14
C TYR A 205 -23.71 1.94 9.15
N PRO A 206 -24.51 2.22 10.19
CA PRO A 206 -24.15 3.23 11.17
C PRO A 206 -22.88 2.81 11.93
N PRO A 207 -21.93 3.74 12.14
CA PRO A 207 -20.69 3.45 12.87
C PRO A 207 -20.96 3.14 14.35
N ASP A 208 -20.30 2.12 14.90
CA ASP A 208 -20.28 1.91 16.36
C ASP A 208 -19.31 2.93 16.99
N PRO A 209 -19.77 3.81 17.91
CA PRO A 209 -18.91 4.76 18.61
C PRO A 209 -17.69 4.14 19.30
N ASN A 210 -17.76 2.86 19.67
CA ASN A 210 -16.65 2.15 20.32
C ASN A 210 -15.51 1.78 19.35
N ASP A 211 -15.75 1.85 18.03
CA ASP A 211 -14.75 1.56 17.01
C ASP A 211 -13.86 2.78 16.66
N PHE A 212 -14.18 3.96 17.20
CA PHE A 212 -13.43 5.18 16.95
C PHE A 212 -12.06 5.15 17.65
N VAL A 213 -11.03 5.61 16.93
CA VAL A 213 -9.63 5.63 17.37
C VAL A 213 -9.05 7.04 17.14
N GLU A 214 -8.62 7.71 18.19
CA GLU A 214 -7.98 9.04 18.09
C GLU A 214 -6.59 9.02 17.40
#